data_AF-A0A1Y0RN60-F1
#
_entry.id   AF-A0A1Y0RN60-F1
#
_cell.length_a   1.000
_cell.length_b   1.000
_cell.length_c   1.000
_cell.angle_alpha   90.00
_cell.angle_beta   90.00
_cell.angle_gamma   90.00
#
_symmetry.space_group_name_H-M   'P 1'
#
loop_
_entity.id
_entity.type
_entity.pdbx_description
1 polymer ?
#
loop_
_entity_poly.entity_id
_entity_poly.type
_entity_poly.pdbx_seq_one_letter_code
_entity_poly.pdbx_strand_id
1 'polypeptide(L)'
;METNTPKTLEQRKSSPIATKDMPFLEKVMVKGNLGDVYDARDVTEVVYRVMRDLMTTEAADRVAEELHKPAEITDEKALQMEIADLWKDTNPVVGLLSRVRPPWQGPGIFKIDSDRFLFRVANEGGLQPNVDREQVVKAIFSATKDELSSERIQEIASWLPDKVRQLWEEA
;
A
#
# COMPACT_ATOMS: atom_id res chain seq x y z
N MET A 1 5.98 -44.95 41.69
CA MET A 1 5.85 -45.22 40.25
C MET A 1 5.78 -43.88 39.55
N GLU A 2 6.89 -43.50 38.92
CA GLU A 2 6.97 -42.31 38.08
C GLU A 2 6.46 -42.66 36.69
N THR A 3 5.58 -41.83 36.13
CA THR A 3 5.32 -41.80 34.69
C THR A 3 5.46 -40.37 34.20
N ASN A 4 6.71 -40.01 33.87
CA ASN A 4 7.03 -38.97 32.92
C ASN A 4 6.66 -39.47 31.51
N THR A 5 5.98 -38.66 30.68
CA THR A 5 6.46 -38.22 29.35
C THR A 5 5.55 -37.10 28.79
N PRO A 6 6.10 -36.04 28.14
CA PRO A 6 5.42 -34.80 27.75
C PRO A 6 5.23 -34.61 26.22
N LYS A 7 4.73 -33.41 25.82
CA LYS A 7 4.60 -32.82 24.44
C LYS A 7 3.35 -33.32 23.67
N THR A 8 2.59 -32.54 22.91
CA THR A 8 2.90 -31.40 22.02
C THR A 8 1.59 -30.81 21.47
N LEU A 9 1.63 -29.56 20.99
CA LEU A 9 0.78 -28.95 19.93
C LEU A 9 -0.71 -28.75 20.29
N GLU A 10 -1.22 -27.53 20.38
CA GLU A 10 -1.28 -26.58 19.28
C GLU A 10 -1.06 -25.16 19.82
N GLN A 11 0.05 -24.55 19.40
CA GLN A 11 0.16 -23.10 19.32
C GLN A 11 -0.99 -22.63 18.44
N ARG A 12 -2.07 -22.14 19.06
CA ARG A 12 -2.91 -21.16 18.40
C ARG A 12 -2.01 -19.96 18.16
N LYS A 13 -1.44 -19.86 16.95
CA LYS A 13 -0.92 -18.61 16.42
C LYS A 13 -2.08 -17.63 16.52
N SER A 14 -2.11 -16.85 17.59
CA SER A 14 -3.02 -15.71 17.70
C SER A 14 -2.61 -14.78 16.58
N SER A 15 -3.36 -14.79 15.48
CA SER A 15 -3.32 -13.69 14.51
C SER A 15 -3.45 -12.40 15.31
N PRO A 16 -2.52 -11.43 15.17
CA PRO A 16 -2.66 -10.15 15.85
C PRO A 16 -4.00 -9.56 15.42
N ILE A 17 -4.88 -9.31 16.39
CA ILE A 17 -6.16 -8.62 16.14
C ILE A 17 -5.78 -7.24 15.62
N ALA A 18 -6.15 -6.95 14.38
CA ALA A 18 -5.81 -5.70 13.72
C ALA A 18 -6.49 -4.51 14.38
N THR A 19 -5.83 -3.90 15.37
CA THR A 19 -6.28 -2.67 16.03
C THR A 19 -6.04 -1.46 15.14
N LYS A 20 -6.82 -0.40 15.37
CA LYS A 20 -6.71 0.89 14.66
C LYS A 20 -5.33 1.55 14.84
N ASP A 21 -4.63 1.17 15.89
CA ASP A 21 -3.36 1.77 16.33
C ASP A 21 -2.13 0.99 15.82
N MET A 22 -2.30 -0.05 15.00
CA MET A 22 -1.17 -0.72 14.37
C MET A 22 -0.56 0.22 13.32
N PRO A 23 0.73 0.58 13.42
CA PRO A 23 1.43 1.39 12.44
C PRO A 23 1.09 0.98 11.00
N PHE A 24 0.97 1.95 10.09
CA PHE A 24 0.48 1.74 8.72
C PHE A 24 1.12 0.52 8.02
N LEU A 25 2.45 0.40 8.06
CA LEU A 25 3.17 -0.70 7.40
C LEU A 25 2.98 -2.06 8.10
N GLU A 26 2.81 -2.08 9.42
CA GLU A 26 2.47 -3.31 10.14
C GLU A 26 1.09 -3.82 9.74
N LYS A 27 0.13 -2.90 9.59
CA LYS A 27 -1.21 -3.21 9.09
C LYS A 27 -1.15 -3.81 7.68
N VAL A 28 -0.34 -3.23 6.79
CA VAL A 28 -0.11 -3.75 5.43
C VAL A 28 0.54 -5.14 5.49
N MET A 29 1.59 -5.32 6.29
CA MET A 29 2.30 -6.59 6.45
C MET A 29 1.33 -7.70 6.90
N VAL A 30 0.54 -7.45 7.93
CA VAL A 30 -0.40 -8.43 8.51
C VAL A 30 -1.54 -8.75 7.53
N LYS A 31 -2.20 -7.73 6.97
CA LYS A 31 -3.34 -7.95 6.04
C LYS A 31 -2.88 -8.54 4.70
N GLY A 32 -1.69 -8.18 4.24
CA GLY A 32 -1.10 -8.63 2.99
C GLY A 32 -0.37 -9.98 3.09
N ASN A 33 -0.22 -10.54 4.30
CA ASN A 33 0.55 -11.76 4.55
C ASN A 33 2.00 -11.67 4.01
N LEU A 34 2.66 -10.55 4.29
CA LEU A 34 4.04 -10.28 3.89
C LEU A 34 5.03 -10.77 4.96
N GLY A 35 6.27 -11.04 4.55
CA GLY A 35 7.29 -11.63 5.42
C GLY A 35 7.77 -10.69 6.52
N ASP A 36 7.91 -9.40 6.19
CA ASP A 36 8.32 -8.35 7.13
C ASP A 36 7.81 -6.96 6.71
N VAL A 37 8.15 -5.95 7.52
CA VAL A 37 7.74 -4.54 7.32
C VAL A 37 8.49 -3.89 6.16
N TYR A 38 9.67 -4.37 5.78
CA TYR A 38 10.43 -3.85 4.64
C TYR A 38 9.79 -4.29 3.32
N ASP A 39 9.36 -5.55 3.21
CA ASP A 39 8.54 -6.03 2.10
C ASP A 39 7.27 -5.18 1.97
N ALA A 40 6.61 -4.87 3.09
CA ALA A 40 5.40 -4.03 3.11
C ALA A 40 5.67 -2.60 2.64
N ARG A 41 6.80 -2.02 3.03
CA ARG A 41 7.25 -0.70 2.56
C ARG A 41 7.46 -0.70 1.06
N ASP A 42 8.30 -1.59 0.55
CA ASP A 42 8.74 -1.61 -0.85
C ASP A 42 7.54 -1.76 -1.78
N VAL A 43 6.65 -2.72 -1.49
CA VAL A 43 5.44 -2.91 -2.31
C VAL A 43 4.44 -1.76 -2.17
N THR A 44 4.36 -1.09 -1.01
CA THR A 44 3.54 0.12 -0.86
C THR A 44 4.06 1.25 -1.74
N GLU A 45 5.37 1.50 -1.75
CA GLU A 45 5.98 2.54 -2.59
C GLU A 45 5.66 2.29 -4.08
N VAL A 46 5.69 1.02 -4.52
CA VAL A 46 5.30 0.64 -5.88
C VAL A 46 3.82 0.88 -6.14
N VAL A 47 2.92 0.42 -5.26
CA VAL A 47 1.48 0.63 -5.43
C VAL A 47 1.15 2.12 -5.51
N TYR A 48 1.71 2.93 -4.61
CA TYR A 48 1.53 4.38 -4.63
C TYR A 48 2.10 5.00 -5.92
N ARG A 49 3.26 4.56 -6.40
CA ARG A 49 3.79 5.01 -7.69
C ARG A 49 2.84 4.72 -8.85
N VAL A 50 2.33 3.50 -8.94
CA VAL A 50 1.39 3.14 -10.01
C VAL A 50 0.07 3.89 -9.85
N MET A 51 -0.41 4.15 -8.63
CA MET A 51 -1.58 5.01 -8.41
C MET A 51 -1.33 6.45 -8.88
N ARG A 52 -0.19 7.05 -8.56
CA ARG A 52 0.17 8.41 -9.01
C ARG A 52 0.25 8.49 -10.54
N ASP A 53 0.72 7.44 -11.21
CA ASP A 53 0.77 7.37 -12.67
C ASP A 53 -0.64 7.42 -13.32
N LEU A 54 -1.71 7.13 -12.56
CA LEU A 54 -3.09 7.15 -13.04
C LEU A 54 -3.78 8.52 -12.92
N MET A 55 -3.24 9.44 -12.12
CA MET A 55 -3.91 10.68 -11.72
C MET A 55 -3.13 11.93 -12.16
N THR A 56 -3.75 13.11 -12.05
CA THR A 56 -3.03 14.37 -12.25
C THR A 56 -2.08 14.65 -11.08
N THR A 57 -1.08 15.49 -11.31
CA THR A 57 -0.18 15.95 -10.26
C THR A 57 -0.94 16.65 -9.13
N GLU A 58 -1.94 17.48 -9.46
CA GLU A 58 -2.75 18.17 -8.46
C GLU A 58 -3.58 17.19 -7.62
N ALA A 59 -4.13 16.14 -8.24
CA ALA A 59 -4.84 15.09 -7.50
C ALA A 59 -3.90 14.32 -6.58
N ALA A 60 -2.70 13.97 -7.07
CA ALA A 60 -1.68 13.30 -6.27
C ALA A 60 -1.18 14.16 -5.11
N ASP A 61 -1.02 15.47 -5.31
CA ASP A 61 -0.58 16.41 -4.27
C ASP A 61 -1.62 16.52 -3.15
N ARG A 62 -2.91 16.62 -3.51
CA ARG A 62 -4.00 16.64 -2.52
C ARG A 62 -4.09 15.32 -1.73
N VAL A 63 -3.81 14.16 -2.34
CA VAL A 63 -3.69 12.89 -1.59
C VAL A 63 -2.53 12.98 -0.59
N ALA A 64 -1.39 13.51 -1.02
CA ALA A 64 -0.21 13.64 -0.18
C ALA A 64 -0.45 14.52 1.06
N GLU A 65 -1.27 15.57 0.93
CA GLU A 65 -1.64 16.47 2.02
C GLU A 65 -2.42 15.74 3.13
N GLU A 66 -3.31 14.81 2.79
CA GLU A 66 -4.09 14.05 3.79
C GLU A 66 -3.28 12.90 4.42
N LEU A 67 -2.31 12.34 3.69
CA LEU A 67 -1.39 11.32 4.22
C LEU A 67 -0.32 11.90 5.15
N HIS A 68 -0.22 13.23 5.27
CA HIS A 68 0.66 13.91 6.20
C HIS A 68 0.06 13.89 7.61
N LYS A 69 0.44 12.89 8.40
CA LYS A 69 0.18 12.84 9.84
C LYS A 69 1.51 12.99 10.58
N PRO A 70 1.54 13.70 11.74
CA PRO A 70 2.73 13.74 12.57
C PRO A 70 3.17 12.30 12.87
N ALA A 71 4.39 11.92 12.50
CA ALA A 71 4.91 10.58 12.78
C ALA A 71 4.78 10.27 14.29
N GLU A 72 4.20 9.11 14.62
CA GLU A 72 4.18 8.67 16.01
C GLU A 72 5.61 8.42 16.48
N ILE A 73 5.95 8.91 17.67
CA ILE A 73 7.30 8.79 18.23
C ILE A 73 7.51 7.33 18.66
N THR A 74 8.21 6.54 17.84
CA THR A 74 8.63 5.17 18.18
C THR A 74 10.16 5.05 18.15
N ASP A 75 10.74 4.09 18.87
CA ASP A 75 12.21 3.88 18.89
C ASP A 75 12.75 3.23 17.59
N GLU A 76 11.87 2.71 16.74
CA GLU A 76 12.25 2.11 15.45
C GLU A 76 12.25 3.17 14.34
N LYS A 77 13.44 3.66 13.98
CA LYS A 77 13.64 4.64 12.89
C LYS A 77 12.99 4.27 11.55
N ALA A 78 12.80 2.97 11.27
CA ALA A 78 12.13 2.52 10.05
C ALA A 78 10.60 2.79 10.07
N LEU A 79 10.00 2.86 11.27
CA LEU A 79 8.59 3.16 11.49
C LEU A 79 8.31 4.66 11.67
N GLN A 80 9.35 5.50 11.80
CA GLN A 80 9.24 6.97 11.90
C GLN A 80 8.98 7.67 10.55
N MET A 81 8.83 6.93 9.45
CA MET A 81 8.58 7.49 8.13
C MET A 81 7.10 7.83 7.98
N GLU A 82 6.79 9.04 7.50
CA GLU A 82 5.40 9.43 7.30
C GLU A 82 4.80 8.70 6.10
N ILE A 83 3.48 8.47 6.12
CA ILE A 83 2.79 7.83 4.99
C ILE A 83 2.90 8.71 3.73
N ALA A 84 2.98 10.03 3.93
CA ALA A 84 3.28 10.99 2.87
C ALA A 84 4.64 10.76 2.20
N ASP A 85 5.66 10.23 2.89
CA ASP A 85 6.97 9.94 2.30
C ASP A 85 6.91 8.72 1.38
N LEU A 86 6.17 7.66 1.78
CA LEU A 86 5.84 6.52 0.91
C LEU A 86 5.11 7.01 -0.35
N TRP A 87 4.20 7.97 -0.18
CA TRP A 87 3.41 8.52 -1.27
C TRP A 87 4.20 9.46 -2.19
N LYS A 88 5.20 10.19 -1.70
CA LYS A 88 5.95 11.14 -2.54
C LYS A 88 7.08 10.48 -3.34
N ASP A 89 7.45 9.25 -2.99
CA ASP A 89 8.62 8.53 -3.51
C ASP A 89 9.93 9.20 -3.05
N THR A 90 10.81 8.44 -2.42
CA THR A 90 12.11 8.91 -1.93
C THR A 90 13.11 9.28 -3.04
N ASN A 91 12.75 9.21 -4.32
CA ASN A 91 13.63 9.57 -5.44
C ASN A 91 13.42 11.03 -5.93
N PRO A 92 14.31 11.99 -5.56
CA PRO A 92 14.17 13.42 -5.82
C PRO A 92 14.22 13.81 -7.31
N VAL A 93 14.62 12.91 -8.21
CA VAL A 93 14.70 13.17 -9.66
C VAL A 93 13.31 13.14 -10.32
N VAL A 94 12.36 12.42 -9.74
CA VAL A 94 11.01 12.23 -10.32
C VAL A 94 10.06 13.36 -9.94
N GLY A 95 10.24 13.97 -8.75
CA GLY A 95 9.39 15.05 -8.23
C GLY A 95 9.46 16.37 -9.03
N LEU A 96 10.51 16.57 -9.84
CA LEU A 96 10.63 17.74 -10.73
C LEU A 96 10.04 17.49 -12.13
N LEU A 97 9.99 16.23 -12.59
CA LEU A 97 9.52 15.84 -13.92
C LEU A 97 8.00 15.53 -13.97
N SER A 98 7.36 15.30 -12.82
CA SER A 98 5.90 15.10 -12.74
C SER A 98 5.09 16.37 -13.02
N ARG A 99 5.67 17.57 -12.85
CA ARG A 99 4.96 18.85 -13.08
C ARG A 99 4.66 19.18 -14.55
N VAL A 100 5.25 18.44 -15.50
CA VAL A 100 5.09 18.70 -16.95
C VAL A 100 4.43 17.53 -17.68
N ARG A 101 4.03 16.47 -16.96
CA ARG A 101 3.33 15.34 -17.57
C ARG A 101 1.81 15.55 -17.44
N PRO A 102 1.07 15.72 -18.54
CA PRO A 102 -0.39 15.66 -18.47
C PRO A 102 -0.82 14.30 -17.91
N PRO A 103 -1.99 14.22 -17.25
CA PRO A 103 -2.55 12.95 -16.81
C PRO A 103 -2.63 12.02 -18.02
N TRP A 104 -2.27 10.75 -17.82
CA TRP A 104 -2.23 9.72 -18.86
C TRP A 104 -3.66 9.25 -19.23
N GLN A 105 -4.59 10.20 -19.33
CA GLN A 105 -5.98 10.04 -19.74
C GLN A 105 -6.21 10.79 -21.05
N GLY A 106 -5.48 10.38 -22.09
CA GLY A 106 -5.78 10.69 -23.48
C GLY A 106 -6.10 9.40 -24.25
N PRO A 107 -6.87 9.46 -25.35
CA PRO A 107 -7.15 8.28 -26.15
C PRO A 107 -5.87 7.84 -26.87
N GLY A 108 -5.25 6.76 -26.36
CA GLY A 108 -4.08 6.13 -26.95
C GLY A 108 -3.38 5.18 -25.99
N ILE A 109 -2.51 4.33 -26.56
CA ILE A 109 -1.49 3.35 -26.11
C ILE A 109 -0.89 3.42 -24.67
N PHE A 110 -1.31 4.34 -23.81
CA PHE A 110 -0.76 4.67 -22.50
C PHE A 110 -1.74 4.49 -21.33
N LYS A 111 -2.96 3.97 -21.58
CA LYS A 111 -3.93 3.61 -20.53
C LYS A 111 -3.37 2.44 -19.70
N ILE A 112 -2.97 2.70 -18.45
CA ILE A 112 -2.70 1.62 -17.50
C ILE A 112 -4.05 0.98 -17.18
N ASP A 113 -4.28 -0.21 -17.74
CA ASP A 113 -5.41 -1.05 -17.36
C ASP A 113 -5.10 -1.83 -16.07
N SER A 114 -6.08 -2.56 -15.58
CA SER A 114 -5.94 -3.31 -14.34
C SER A 114 -4.86 -4.40 -14.42
N ASP A 115 -4.70 -5.03 -15.58
CA ASP A 115 -3.67 -6.05 -15.79
C ASP A 115 -2.28 -5.44 -15.71
N ARG A 116 -2.06 -4.29 -16.35
CA ARG A 116 -0.78 -3.57 -16.28
C ARG A 116 -0.51 -3.02 -14.87
N PHE A 117 -1.53 -2.58 -14.15
CA PHE A 117 -1.39 -2.19 -12.75
C PHE A 117 -0.88 -3.36 -11.90
N LEU A 118 -1.59 -4.49 -11.91
CA LEU A 118 -1.26 -5.66 -11.10
C LEU A 118 0.05 -6.33 -11.54
N PHE A 119 0.37 -6.26 -12.83
CA PHE A 119 1.66 -6.70 -13.36
C PHE A 119 2.79 -5.85 -12.80
N ARG A 120 2.68 -4.51 -12.82
CA ARG A 120 3.73 -3.64 -12.27
C ARG A 120 3.91 -3.85 -10.77
N VAL A 121 2.83 -3.97 -10.00
CA VAL A 121 2.91 -4.28 -8.57
C VAL A 121 3.67 -5.58 -8.31
N ALA A 122 3.34 -6.65 -9.05
CA ALA A 122 3.98 -7.95 -8.86
C ALA A 122 5.47 -7.96 -9.24
N ASN A 123 5.86 -7.24 -10.31
CA ASN A 123 7.23 -7.29 -10.83
C ASN A 123 8.15 -6.21 -10.24
N GLU A 124 7.63 -5.02 -9.94
CA GLU A 124 8.41 -3.93 -9.35
C GLU A 124 8.44 -4.01 -7.82
N GLY A 125 7.41 -4.59 -7.18
CA GLY A 125 7.29 -4.66 -5.73
C GLY A 125 8.01 -5.84 -5.07
N GLY A 126 8.77 -6.64 -5.83
CA GLY A 126 9.56 -7.75 -5.29
C GLY A 126 8.75 -8.88 -4.63
N LEU A 127 7.46 -9.00 -4.95
CA LEU A 127 6.56 -9.95 -4.29
C LEU A 127 7.04 -11.40 -4.49
N GLN A 128 7.04 -12.16 -3.39
CA GLN A 128 7.36 -13.59 -3.43
C GLN A 128 6.30 -14.34 -4.27
N PRO A 129 6.66 -15.40 -5.03
CA PRO A 129 5.75 -16.06 -5.97
C PRO A 129 4.47 -16.64 -5.37
N ASN A 130 4.47 -16.93 -4.06
CA ASN A 130 3.36 -17.51 -3.30
C ASN A 130 2.46 -16.47 -2.63
N VAL A 131 2.77 -15.18 -2.75
CA VAL A 131 1.96 -14.09 -2.18
C VAL A 131 0.84 -13.73 -3.15
N ASP A 132 -0.39 -13.64 -2.63
CA ASP A 132 -1.53 -13.17 -3.41
C ASP A 132 -1.43 -11.64 -3.62
N ARG A 133 -1.12 -11.26 -4.85
CA ARG A 133 -0.97 -9.85 -5.24
C ARG A 133 -2.26 -9.04 -5.03
N GLU A 134 -3.44 -9.61 -5.25
CA GLU A 134 -4.70 -8.89 -5.05
C GLU A 134 -4.95 -8.66 -3.56
N GLN A 135 -4.61 -9.64 -2.72
CA GLN A 135 -4.68 -9.50 -1.26
C GLN A 135 -3.74 -8.38 -0.78
N VAL A 136 -2.50 -8.33 -1.27
CA VAL A 136 -1.54 -7.26 -0.90
C VAL A 136 -2.05 -5.89 -1.33
N VAL A 137 -2.56 -5.76 -2.55
CA VAL A 137 -3.13 -4.50 -3.03
C VAL A 137 -4.32 -4.07 -2.18
N LYS A 138 -5.23 -4.99 -1.82
CA LYS A 138 -6.33 -4.71 -0.90
C LYS A 138 -5.84 -4.30 0.49
N ALA A 139 -4.81 -4.96 1.02
CA ALA A 139 -4.23 -4.61 2.32
C ALA A 139 -3.72 -3.16 2.34
N ILE A 140 -3.01 -2.75 1.29
CA ILE A 140 -2.54 -1.37 1.12
C ILE A 140 -3.72 -0.42 1.00
N PHE A 141 -4.69 -0.69 0.12
CA PHE A 141 -5.87 0.15 -0.04
C PHE A 141 -6.66 0.31 1.26
N SER A 142 -6.84 -0.77 2.01
CA SER A 142 -7.50 -0.78 3.31
C SER A 142 -6.76 0.14 4.29
N ALA A 143 -5.44 -0.01 4.39
CA ALA A 143 -4.61 0.81 5.26
C ALA A 143 -4.62 2.29 4.83
N THR A 144 -4.54 2.58 3.54
CA THR A 144 -4.57 3.95 3.01
C THR A 144 -5.91 4.62 3.28
N LYS A 145 -7.04 3.91 3.12
CA LYS A 145 -8.38 4.47 3.38
C LYS A 145 -8.59 4.87 4.83
N ASP A 146 -7.97 4.19 5.79
CA ASP A 146 -8.02 4.59 7.21
C ASP A 146 -7.37 5.96 7.48
N GLU A 147 -6.53 6.42 6.55
CA GLU A 147 -5.77 7.67 6.66
C GLU A 147 -6.40 8.84 5.90
N LEU A 148 -7.41 8.57 5.08
CA LEU A 148 -7.96 9.53 4.12
C LEU A 148 -9.40 9.94 4.46
N SER A 149 -9.76 11.15 4.08
CA SER A 149 -11.15 11.61 4.12
C SER A 149 -12.01 10.86 3.09
N SER A 150 -13.32 10.81 3.31
CA SER A 150 -14.25 10.21 2.33
C SER A 150 -14.19 10.90 0.96
N GLU A 151 -13.95 12.22 0.92
CA GLU A 151 -13.77 12.97 -0.34
C GLU A 151 -12.56 12.42 -1.12
N ARG A 152 -11.43 12.27 -0.45
CA ARG A 152 -10.20 11.74 -1.05
C ARG A 152 -10.34 10.31 -1.52
N ILE A 153 -11.04 9.48 -0.75
CA ILE A 153 -11.32 8.08 -1.12
C ILE A 153 -12.12 8.00 -2.42
N GLN A 154 -13.12 8.85 -2.59
CA GLN A 154 -13.94 8.91 -3.80
C GLN A 154 -13.16 9.50 -4.98
N GLU A 155 -12.34 10.53 -4.75
CA GLU A 155 -11.49 11.10 -5.79
C GLU A 155 -10.52 10.05 -6.34
N ILE A 156 -9.80 9.32 -5.46
CA ILE A 156 -8.90 8.23 -5.87
C ILE A 156 -9.66 7.18 -6.70
N ALA A 157 -10.83 6.73 -6.24
CA ALA A 157 -11.62 5.71 -6.93
C ALA A 157 -11.95 6.08 -8.38
N SER A 158 -12.13 7.38 -8.67
CA SER A 158 -12.42 7.87 -10.03
C SER A 158 -11.25 7.71 -11.02
N TRP A 159 -10.02 7.60 -10.52
CA TRP A 159 -8.81 7.41 -11.33
C TRP A 159 -8.47 5.93 -11.57
N LEU A 160 -9.02 5.00 -10.78
CA LEU A 160 -8.64 3.59 -10.83
C LEU A 160 -9.31 2.83 -11.99
N PRO A 161 -8.58 1.95 -12.70
CA PRO A 161 -9.16 1.09 -13.72
C PRO A 161 -10.05 0.01 -13.10
N ASP A 162 -11.01 -0.53 -13.86
CA ASP A 162 -12.16 -1.28 -13.34
C ASP A 162 -11.87 -2.32 -12.26
N LYS A 163 -11.00 -3.32 -12.52
CA LYS A 163 -10.71 -4.36 -11.52
C LYS A 163 -9.93 -3.82 -10.33
N VAL A 164 -9.06 -2.82 -10.52
CA VAL A 164 -8.35 -2.17 -9.40
C VAL A 164 -9.31 -1.31 -8.57
N ARG A 165 -10.28 -0.64 -9.21
CA ARG A 165 -11.36 0.06 -8.52
C ARG A 165 -12.22 -0.91 -7.70
N GLN A 166 -12.52 -2.09 -8.23
CA GLN A 166 -13.20 -3.13 -7.46
C GLN A 166 -12.38 -3.54 -6.22
N LEU A 167 -11.07 -3.76 -6.36
CA LEU A 167 -10.21 -4.04 -5.20
C LEU A 167 -10.22 -2.89 -4.19
N TRP A 168 -10.25 -1.64 -4.66
CA TRP A 168 -10.34 -0.45 -3.81
C TRP A 168 -11.66 -0.37 -3.05
N GLU A 169 -12.78 -0.69 -3.68
CA GLU A 169 -14.10 -0.71 -3.05
C GLU A 169 -14.25 -1.84 -2.03
N GLU A 170 -13.67 -3.01 -2.32
CA GLU A 170 -13.72 -4.21 -1.46
C GLU A 170 -12.76 -4.18 -0.26
N ALA A 171 -11.76 -3.30 -0.27
CA ALA A 171 -10.69 -3.23 0.74
C ALA A 171 -11.13 -2.65 2.11
#